data_AF-A0A3E1DXY8-F1
#
_entry.id   AF-A0A3E1DXY8-F1
#
_cell.length_a   1.000
_cell.length_b   1.000
_cell.length_c   1.000
_cell.angle_alpha   90.00
_cell.angle_beta   90.00
_cell.angle_gamma   90.00
#
_symmetry.space_group_name_H-M   'P 1'
#
loop_
_entity.id
_entity.type
_entity.pdbx_description
1 polymer ?
#
loop_
_entity_poly.entity_id
_entity_poly.type
_entity_poly.pdbx_seq_one_letter_code
_entity_poly.pdbx_strand_id
1 'polypeptide(L)'
;MSILEGVLIKNGLLTAFALIGVTMLVSYWASEKLTRGRLHGSAVAILFGLLMAVLAGGKNGVADIPMLSGVGLMGGAMLRDFAIVATAFGVRREEFVKSGVIGMASLFLGLFVSFFAGGAVAFAFGYRDPVSITTIGAGAATYIVGPVTGGALGASGEVIALSIAAGLVKAIAVMIATPFLAKLIGLNNPRAAMIFGGLMGTNSGVMAGLAATDPKLVPYGAMTATFYTGLGCLLGPSVMFMIARALF
;
A
#
# COMPACT_ATOMS: atom_id res chain seq x y z
N MET A 1 -1.49 -17.64 33.32
CA MET A 1 -2.03 -17.68 31.96
C MET A 1 -3.37 -18.39 31.98
N SER A 2 -4.42 -17.74 31.51
CA SER A 2 -5.72 -18.41 31.33
C SER A 2 -5.61 -19.45 30.20
N ILE A 3 -6.41 -20.52 30.24
CA ILE A 3 -6.43 -21.55 29.18
C ILE A 3 -6.65 -20.90 27.79
N LEU A 4 -7.51 -19.87 27.75
CA LEU A 4 -7.81 -19.10 26.54
C LEU A 4 -6.58 -18.37 25.99
N GLU A 5 -5.82 -17.69 26.85
CA GLU A 5 -4.60 -16.97 26.48
C GLU A 5 -3.54 -17.92 25.89
N GLY A 6 -3.35 -19.10 26.51
CA GLY A 6 -2.43 -20.12 26.00
C GLY A 6 -2.83 -20.65 24.62
N VAL A 7 -4.13 -20.85 24.36
CA VAL A 7 -4.63 -21.30 23.06
C VAL A 7 -4.44 -20.24 21.98
N LEU A 8 -4.69 -18.96 22.29
CA LEU A 8 -4.56 -17.86 21.34
C LEU A 8 -3.10 -17.60 20.96
N ILE A 9 -2.17 -17.71 21.91
CA ILE A 9 -0.73 -17.60 21.66
C ILE A 9 -0.27 -18.77 20.79
N LYS A 10 -0.66 -20.01 21.11
CA LYS A 10 -0.27 -21.20 20.35
C LYS A 10 -0.77 -21.15 18.90
N ASN A 11 -1.92 -20.52 18.66
CA ASN A 11 -2.52 -20.35 17.34
C ASN A 11 -2.44 -18.91 16.83
N GLY A 12 -1.33 -18.20 17.10
CA GLY A 12 -1.21 -16.77 16.84
C GLY A 12 -1.63 -16.31 15.44
N LEU A 13 -1.27 -17.05 14.37
CA LEU A 13 -1.67 -16.69 13.02
C LEU A 13 -3.17 -16.85 12.78
N LEU A 14 -3.80 -17.90 13.32
CA LEU A 14 -5.25 -18.11 13.23
C LEU A 14 -6.00 -17.01 14.00
N THR A 15 -5.50 -16.66 15.19
CA THR A 15 -5.98 -15.52 15.98
C THR A 15 -5.91 -14.23 15.19
N ALA A 16 -4.81 -13.99 14.48
CA ALA A 16 -4.65 -12.81 13.62
C ALA A 16 -5.66 -12.79 12.48
N PHE A 17 -5.85 -13.89 11.75
CA PHE A 17 -6.87 -13.98 10.70
C PHE A 17 -8.28 -13.73 11.23
N ALA A 18 -8.63 -14.30 12.38
CA ALA A 18 -9.92 -14.09 13.02
C ALA A 18 -10.11 -12.62 13.42
N LEU A 19 -9.10 -12.01 14.07
CA LEU A 19 -9.13 -10.60 14.46
C LEU A 19 -9.32 -9.69 13.24
N ILE A 20 -8.46 -9.84 12.22
CA ILE A 20 -8.53 -9.02 11.01
C ILE A 20 -9.85 -9.26 10.26
N GLY A 21 -10.34 -10.51 10.21
CA GLY A 21 -11.65 -10.83 9.65
C GLY A 21 -12.80 -10.09 10.35
N VAL A 22 -12.80 -10.10 11.68
CA VAL A 22 -13.77 -9.33 12.49
C VAL A 22 -13.62 -7.83 12.24
N THR A 23 -12.39 -7.30 12.22
CA THR A 23 -12.14 -5.88 11.91
C THR A 23 -12.70 -5.51 10.55
N MET A 24 -12.51 -6.34 9.53
CA MET A 24 -13.06 -6.11 8.19
C MET A 24 -14.59 -6.14 8.20
N LEU A 25 -15.22 -7.12 8.87
CA LEU A 25 -16.68 -7.20 8.99
C LEU A 25 -17.27 -5.94 9.63
N VAL A 26 -16.70 -5.51 10.75
CA VAL A 26 -17.11 -4.28 11.44
C VAL A 26 -16.88 -3.06 10.56
N SER A 27 -15.76 -3.02 9.82
CA SER A 27 -15.41 -1.89 8.96
C SER A 27 -16.33 -1.76 7.75
N TYR A 28 -16.72 -2.87 7.12
CA TYR A 28 -17.71 -2.86 6.03
C TYR A 28 -19.10 -2.50 6.54
N TRP A 29 -19.52 -3.08 7.68
CA TRP A 29 -20.78 -2.70 8.32
C TRP A 29 -20.82 -1.19 8.65
N ALA A 30 -19.74 -0.65 9.22
CA ALA A 30 -19.63 0.76 9.54
C ALA A 30 -19.61 1.64 8.27
N SER A 31 -18.88 1.22 7.24
CA SER A 31 -18.87 1.88 5.93
C SER A 31 -20.29 2.01 5.35
N GLU A 32 -21.05 0.92 5.32
CA GLU A 32 -22.42 0.91 4.79
C GLU A 32 -23.36 1.78 5.64
N LYS A 33 -23.32 1.62 6.98
CA LYS A 33 -24.30 2.26 7.85
C LYS A 33 -24.01 3.73 8.16
N LEU A 34 -22.74 4.09 8.39
CA LEU A 34 -22.35 5.46 8.76
C LEU A 34 -22.03 6.31 7.55
N THR A 35 -21.42 5.75 6.51
CA THR A 35 -20.94 6.52 5.34
C THR A 35 -21.78 6.30 4.09
N ARG A 36 -22.84 5.48 4.16
CA ARG A 36 -23.65 5.06 3.01
C ARG A 36 -22.80 4.46 1.89
N GLY A 37 -21.73 3.76 2.26
CA GLY A 37 -20.78 3.15 1.33
C GLY A 37 -19.81 4.13 0.63
N ARG A 38 -19.77 5.41 1.02
CA ARG A 38 -18.86 6.39 0.40
C ARG A 38 -17.39 6.17 0.76
N LEU A 39 -17.11 5.74 1.98
CA LEU A 39 -15.76 5.31 2.37
C LEU A 39 -15.66 3.81 2.23
N HIS A 40 -14.73 3.30 1.43
CA HIS A 40 -14.53 1.86 1.29
C HIS A 40 -14.15 1.21 2.63
N GLY A 41 -14.68 0.03 2.94
CA GLY A 41 -14.51 -0.64 4.23
C GLY A 41 -13.05 -0.81 4.65
N SER A 42 -12.13 -1.03 3.70
CA SER A 42 -10.69 -1.11 4.00
C SER A 42 -10.08 0.20 4.52
N ALA A 43 -10.58 1.38 4.12
CA ALA A 43 -10.12 2.66 4.68
C ALA A 43 -10.50 2.77 6.16
N VAL A 44 -11.73 2.33 6.51
CA VAL A 44 -12.21 2.26 7.89
C VAL A 44 -11.37 1.27 8.71
N ALA A 45 -11.04 0.11 8.13
CA ALA A 45 -10.18 -0.89 8.78
C ALA A 45 -8.77 -0.36 9.07
N ILE A 46 -8.18 0.41 8.14
CA ILE A 46 -6.87 1.07 8.35
C ILE A 46 -6.95 2.05 9.54
N LEU A 47 -8.01 2.86 9.62
CA LEU A 47 -8.21 3.79 10.73
C LEU A 47 -8.35 3.05 12.07
N PHE A 48 -9.14 1.96 12.11
CA PHE A 48 -9.25 1.12 13.30
C PHE A 48 -7.91 0.51 13.69
N GLY A 49 -7.15 -0.04 12.73
CA GLY A 49 -5.82 -0.60 12.99
C GLY A 49 -4.86 0.44 13.57
N LEU A 50 -4.87 1.67 13.03
CA LEU A 50 -4.04 2.76 13.52
C LEU A 50 -4.43 3.18 14.95
N LEU A 51 -5.72 3.33 15.23
CA LEU A 51 -6.23 3.62 16.57
C LEU A 51 -5.82 2.54 17.57
N MET A 52 -5.99 1.27 17.20
CA MET A 52 -5.59 0.14 18.04
C MET A 52 -4.09 0.09 18.28
N ALA A 53 -3.27 0.43 17.28
CA ALA A 53 -1.82 0.52 17.45
C ALA A 53 -1.41 1.61 18.44
N VAL A 54 -2.05 2.79 18.37
CA VAL A 54 -1.81 3.89 19.32
C VAL A 54 -2.24 3.50 20.73
N LEU A 55 -3.40 2.85 20.88
CA LEU A 55 -3.92 2.40 22.17
C LEU A 55 -3.08 1.28 22.79
N ALA A 56 -2.56 0.35 21.99
CA ALA A 56 -1.67 -0.72 22.45
C ALA A 56 -0.30 -0.17 22.89
N GLY A 57 0.18 0.90 22.23
CA GLY A 57 1.51 1.45 22.45
C GLY A 57 2.62 0.48 22.03
N GLY A 58 3.84 0.71 22.50
CA GLY A 58 5.00 -0.14 22.21
C GLY A 58 5.67 0.16 20.86
N LYS A 59 6.63 -0.69 20.49
CA LYS A 59 7.42 -0.54 19.25
C LYS A 59 6.72 -1.17 18.05
N ASN A 60 5.92 -2.22 18.27
CA ASN A 60 5.22 -2.94 17.20
C ASN A 60 3.69 -2.84 17.32
N GLY A 61 3.18 -1.93 18.15
CA GLY A 61 1.75 -1.70 18.33
C GLY A 61 1.05 -2.93 18.91
N VAL A 62 -0.06 -3.33 18.30
CA VAL A 62 -0.85 -4.51 18.73
C VAL A 62 -0.05 -5.82 18.74
N ALA A 63 1.02 -5.93 17.95
CA ALA A 63 1.85 -7.13 17.92
C ALA A 63 2.73 -7.31 19.18
N ASP A 64 2.91 -6.26 19.99
CA ASP A 64 3.59 -6.37 21.29
C ASP A 64 2.71 -7.06 22.35
N ILE A 65 1.40 -7.20 22.10
CA ILE A 65 0.48 -7.96 22.96
C ILE A 65 0.66 -9.46 22.64
N PRO A 66 1.05 -10.33 23.61
CA PRO A 66 1.41 -11.72 23.34
C PRO A 66 0.35 -12.51 22.57
N MET A 67 -0.93 -12.33 22.92
CA MET A 67 -2.08 -12.98 22.27
C MET A 67 -2.29 -12.53 20.81
N LEU A 68 -1.79 -11.35 20.44
CA LEU A 68 -1.95 -10.73 19.12
C LEU A 68 -0.62 -10.67 18.34
N SER A 69 0.44 -11.29 18.85
CA SER A 69 1.75 -11.36 18.19
C SER A 69 1.68 -11.88 16.75
N GLY A 70 0.74 -12.78 16.46
CA GLY A 70 0.47 -13.28 15.12
C GLY A 70 0.05 -12.22 14.10
N VAL A 71 -0.44 -11.04 14.54
CA VAL A 71 -0.76 -9.91 13.66
C VAL A 71 0.50 -9.37 13.00
N GLY A 72 1.63 -9.34 13.71
CA GLY A 72 2.92 -8.97 13.14
C GLY A 72 3.39 -9.95 12.06
N LEU A 73 3.11 -11.24 12.26
CA LEU A 73 3.41 -12.29 11.27
C LEU A 73 2.49 -12.20 10.04
N MET A 74 1.20 -11.92 10.26
CA MET A 74 0.21 -11.70 9.21
C MET A 74 0.52 -10.46 8.35
N GLY A 75 0.91 -9.36 8.99
CA GLY A 75 1.33 -8.12 8.32
C GLY A 75 2.78 -8.15 7.81
N GLY A 76 3.52 -9.23 8.06
CA GLY A 76 4.90 -9.40 7.67
C GLY A 76 5.10 -9.56 6.16
N ALA A 77 6.37 -9.54 5.74
CA ALA A 77 6.74 -9.59 4.32
C ALA A 77 6.18 -10.83 3.60
N MET A 78 6.22 -12.01 4.23
CA MET A 78 5.83 -13.28 3.59
C MET A 78 4.35 -13.29 3.13
N LEU A 79 3.41 -12.95 4.01
CA LEU A 79 1.98 -12.98 3.66
C LEU A 79 1.57 -11.84 2.74
N ARG A 80 2.22 -10.68 2.87
CA ARG A 80 2.08 -9.58 1.91
C ARG A 80 2.49 -10.02 0.50
N ASP A 81 3.65 -10.66 0.37
CA ASP A 81 4.20 -11.08 -0.92
C ASP A 81 3.37 -12.23 -1.52
N PHE A 82 2.86 -13.15 -0.68
CA PHE A 82 1.88 -14.16 -1.10
C PHE A 82 0.60 -13.53 -1.68
N ALA A 83 0.01 -12.55 -0.99
CA ALA A 83 -1.21 -11.89 -1.45
C ALA A 83 -0.99 -11.16 -2.80
N ILE A 84 0.20 -10.57 -2.97
CA ILE A 84 0.63 -9.95 -4.22
C ILE A 84 0.65 -10.97 -5.37
N VAL A 85 1.33 -12.10 -5.18
CA VAL A 85 1.43 -13.16 -6.21
C VAL A 85 0.05 -13.79 -6.48
N ALA A 86 -0.75 -14.04 -5.44
CA ALA A 86 -2.11 -14.58 -5.58
C ALA A 86 -2.99 -13.68 -6.46
N THR A 87 -2.88 -12.35 -6.33
CA THR A 87 -3.67 -11.41 -7.14
C THR A 87 -3.29 -11.45 -8.63
N ALA A 88 -2.02 -11.74 -8.94
CA ALA A 88 -1.55 -11.81 -10.32
C ALA A 88 -2.18 -12.96 -11.13
N PHE A 89 -2.62 -14.05 -10.48
CA PHE A 89 -3.30 -15.16 -11.16
C PHE A 89 -4.65 -14.79 -11.79
N GLY A 90 -5.27 -13.67 -11.39
CA GLY A 90 -6.55 -13.21 -11.93
C GLY A 90 -6.48 -12.54 -13.31
N VAL A 91 -5.29 -12.35 -13.89
CA VAL A 91 -5.12 -11.60 -15.14
C VAL A 91 -5.07 -12.53 -16.35
N ARG A 92 -5.83 -12.17 -17.40
CA ARG A 92 -5.75 -12.85 -18.71
C ARG A 92 -4.45 -12.47 -19.41
N ARG A 93 -3.63 -13.48 -19.73
CA ARG A 93 -2.30 -13.32 -20.33
C ARG A 93 -2.35 -12.52 -21.64
N GLU A 94 -3.36 -12.76 -22.47
CA GLU A 94 -3.51 -12.14 -23.79
C GLU A 94 -3.68 -10.61 -23.68
N GLU A 95 -4.50 -10.17 -22.72
CA GLU A 95 -4.76 -8.75 -22.47
C GLU A 95 -3.53 -8.04 -21.88
N PHE A 96 -2.83 -8.73 -20.98
CA PHE A 96 -1.62 -8.22 -20.34
C PHE A 96 -0.49 -8.01 -21.36
N VAL A 97 -0.25 -8.98 -22.24
CA VAL A 97 0.79 -8.88 -23.27
C VAL A 97 0.45 -7.76 -24.26
N LYS A 98 -0.80 -7.68 -24.73
CA LYS A 98 -1.23 -6.63 -25.67
C LYS A 98 -1.08 -5.21 -25.11
N SER A 99 -1.30 -5.03 -23.82
CA SER A 99 -1.22 -3.72 -23.15
C SER A 99 0.12 -3.49 -22.44
N GLY A 100 1.03 -4.45 -22.47
CA GLY A 100 2.22 -4.49 -21.62
C GLY A 100 3.16 -3.31 -21.82
N VAL A 101 3.36 -2.85 -23.06
CA VAL A 101 4.21 -1.68 -23.35
C VAL A 101 3.67 -0.41 -22.68
N ILE A 102 2.36 -0.23 -22.72
CA ILE A 102 1.71 0.96 -22.17
C ILE A 102 1.65 0.86 -20.64
N GLY A 103 1.41 -0.34 -20.12
CA GLY A 103 1.56 -0.61 -18.69
C GLY A 103 2.97 -0.30 -18.21
N MET A 104 4.00 -0.73 -18.94
CA MET A 104 5.40 -0.42 -18.60
C MET A 104 5.68 1.09 -18.60
N ALA A 105 5.22 1.81 -19.62
CA ALA A 105 5.36 3.26 -19.67
C ALA A 105 4.63 3.96 -18.50
N SER A 106 3.42 3.52 -18.16
CA SER A 106 2.68 4.08 -17.03
C SER A 106 3.36 3.80 -15.69
N LEU A 107 3.97 2.62 -15.52
CA LEU A 107 4.74 2.26 -14.33
C LEU A 107 5.89 3.22 -14.10
N PHE A 108 6.78 3.38 -15.08
CA PHE A 108 7.91 4.30 -14.96
C PHE A 108 7.43 5.73 -14.71
N LEU A 109 6.46 6.21 -15.49
CA LEU A 109 5.95 7.57 -15.35
C LEU A 109 5.38 7.81 -13.95
N GLY A 110 4.47 6.95 -13.48
CA GLY A 110 3.87 7.08 -12.16
C GLY A 110 4.91 7.00 -11.04
N LEU A 111 5.95 6.17 -11.23
CA LEU A 111 6.99 5.96 -10.25
C LEU A 111 7.87 7.18 -10.10
N PHE A 112 8.48 7.63 -11.20
CA PHE A 112 9.30 8.84 -11.20
C PHE A 112 8.51 10.05 -10.69
N VAL A 113 7.27 10.25 -11.17
CA VAL A 113 6.42 11.36 -10.70
C VAL A 113 6.22 11.30 -9.19
N SER A 114 5.91 10.12 -8.63
CA SER A 114 5.67 10.00 -7.19
C SER A 114 6.95 10.19 -6.37
N PHE A 115 8.08 9.64 -6.82
CA PHE A 115 9.37 9.83 -6.15
C PHE A 115 9.80 11.30 -6.16
N PHE A 116 9.74 11.96 -7.31
CA PHE A 116 10.12 13.37 -7.42
C PHE A 116 9.16 14.28 -6.66
N ALA A 117 7.85 14.03 -6.73
CA ALA A 117 6.88 14.82 -5.96
C ALA A 117 7.11 14.65 -4.45
N GLY A 118 7.28 13.42 -3.96
CA GLY A 118 7.55 13.16 -2.55
C GLY A 118 8.90 13.72 -2.09
N GLY A 119 9.94 13.60 -2.92
CA GLY A 119 11.26 14.16 -2.64
C GLY A 119 11.25 15.69 -2.63
N ALA A 120 10.52 16.33 -3.56
CA ALA A 120 10.35 17.77 -3.58
C ALA A 120 9.61 18.29 -2.33
N VAL A 121 8.58 17.56 -1.88
CA VAL A 121 7.91 17.86 -0.61
C VAL A 121 8.87 17.69 0.56
N ALA A 122 9.63 16.58 0.63
CA ALA A 122 10.64 16.39 1.69
C ALA A 122 11.64 17.56 1.74
N PHE A 123 12.12 17.98 0.58
CA PHE A 123 13.04 19.11 0.45
C PHE A 123 12.40 20.44 0.92
N ALA A 124 11.16 20.70 0.54
CA ALA A 124 10.40 21.88 0.96
C ALA A 124 10.19 21.92 2.48
N PHE A 125 10.05 20.75 3.12
CA PHE A 125 9.93 20.60 4.57
C PHE A 125 11.29 20.55 5.31
N GLY A 126 12.40 20.78 4.61
CA GLY A 126 13.71 21.00 5.22
C GLY A 126 14.65 19.80 5.24
N TYR A 127 14.25 18.63 4.71
CA TYR A 127 15.18 17.51 4.52
C TYR A 127 16.19 17.85 3.43
N ARG A 128 17.47 17.60 3.69
CA ARG A 128 18.57 17.93 2.76
C ARG A 128 19.49 16.76 2.48
N ASP A 129 19.40 15.67 3.23
CA ASP A 129 20.21 14.49 2.99
C ASP A 129 19.57 13.55 1.94
N PRO A 130 20.37 12.95 1.04
CA PRO A 130 19.86 12.04 0.01
C PRO A 130 19.08 10.84 0.57
N VAL A 131 19.45 10.33 1.76
CA VAL A 131 18.82 9.16 2.37
C VAL A 131 17.37 9.49 2.74
N SER A 132 17.14 10.59 3.44
CA SER A 132 15.79 10.99 3.87
C SER A 132 14.91 11.39 2.70
N ILE A 133 15.44 12.17 1.75
CA ILE A 133 14.68 12.60 0.56
C ILE A 133 14.26 11.38 -0.27
N THR A 134 15.18 10.44 -0.51
CA THR A 134 14.87 9.23 -1.28
C THR A 134 13.87 8.36 -0.55
N THR A 135 13.98 8.23 0.77
CA THR A 135 13.08 7.40 1.59
C THR A 135 11.65 7.98 1.61
N ILE A 136 11.51 9.29 1.78
CA ILE A 136 10.18 9.94 1.76
C ILE A 136 9.59 9.91 0.35
N GLY A 137 10.40 10.15 -0.69
CA GLY A 137 9.99 10.00 -2.09
C GLY A 137 9.52 8.57 -2.41
N ALA A 138 10.26 7.57 -1.93
CA ALA A 138 9.89 6.15 -2.00
C ALA A 138 8.56 5.86 -1.30
N GLY A 139 8.33 6.48 -0.14
CA GLY A 139 7.05 6.41 0.58
C GLY A 139 5.88 6.98 -0.22
N ALA A 140 6.10 8.13 -0.88
CA ALA A 140 5.12 8.75 -1.76
C ALA A 140 4.82 7.88 -3.01
N ALA A 141 5.78 7.07 -3.46
CA ALA A 141 5.50 6.02 -4.44
C ALA A 141 4.52 5.00 -3.84
N THR A 142 4.93 4.30 -2.77
CA THR A 142 4.04 3.44 -1.97
C THR A 142 4.52 3.31 -0.53
N TYR A 143 3.60 2.98 0.39
CA TYR A 143 3.91 2.68 1.79
C TYR A 143 4.75 1.41 1.99
N ILE A 144 5.05 0.66 0.93
CA ILE A 144 5.95 -0.51 0.93
C ILE A 144 7.34 -0.10 0.43
N VAL A 145 7.41 0.69 -0.64
CA VAL A 145 8.67 1.12 -1.26
C VAL A 145 9.46 2.00 -0.31
N GLY A 146 8.78 2.87 0.46
CA GLY A 146 9.37 3.69 1.53
C GLY A 146 10.22 2.90 2.52
N PRO A 147 9.65 1.99 3.34
CA PRO A 147 10.41 1.22 4.32
C PRO A 147 11.46 0.30 3.71
N VAL A 148 11.24 -0.27 2.51
CA VAL A 148 12.26 -1.07 1.83
C VAL A 148 13.46 -0.19 1.44
N THR A 149 13.21 0.99 0.89
CA THR A 149 14.26 1.93 0.50
C THR A 149 14.99 2.48 1.73
N GLY A 150 14.25 2.95 2.73
CA GLY A 150 14.83 3.48 3.96
C GLY A 150 15.62 2.43 4.74
N GLY A 151 15.12 1.21 4.84
CA GLY A 151 15.84 0.10 5.47
C GLY A 151 17.14 -0.25 4.74
N ALA A 152 17.13 -0.24 3.41
CA ALA A 152 18.33 -0.50 2.60
C ALA A 152 19.37 0.63 2.68
N LEU A 153 18.91 1.89 2.81
CA LEU A 153 19.78 3.07 2.87
C LEU A 153 20.20 3.46 4.29
N GLY A 154 19.66 2.82 5.32
CA GLY A 154 19.95 3.15 6.72
C GLY A 154 19.26 4.43 7.23
N ALA A 155 18.06 4.74 6.71
CA ALA A 155 17.26 5.88 7.17
C ALA A 155 16.80 5.70 8.63
N SER A 156 16.56 6.83 9.32
CA SER A 156 16.04 6.79 10.69
C SER A 156 14.63 6.23 10.75
N GLY A 157 14.24 5.67 11.91
CA GLY A 157 12.90 5.13 12.12
C GLY A 157 11.79 6.18 11.90
N GLU A 158 12.05 7.43 12.24
CA GLU A 158 11.12 8.55 12.03
C GLU A 158 10.88 8.83 10.54
N VAL A 159 11.94 8.83 9.73
CA VAL A 159 11.86 9.02 8.28
C VAL A 159 11.12 7.85 7.63
N ILE A 160 11.40 6.62 8.07
CA ILE A 160 10.68 5.43 7.60
C ILE A 160 9.20 5.53 7.96
N ALA A 161 8.86 5.92 9.18
CA ALA A 161 7.46 6.10 9.60
C ALA A 161 6.75 7.18 8.76
N LEU A 162 7.41 8.32 8.49
CA LEU A 162 6.87 9.37 7.64
C LEU A 162 6.64 8.88 6.19
N SER A 163 7.55 8.06 5.66
CA SER A 163 7.41 7.46 4.33
C SER A 163 6.20 6.54 4.23
N ILE A 164 5.94 5.73 5.27
CA ILE A 164 4.76 4.86 5.35
C ILE A 164 3.49 5.73 5.37
N ALA A 165 3.48 6.79 6.17
CA ALA A 165 2.35 7.71 6.27
C ALA A 165 2.03 8.37 4.92
N ALA A 166 3.04 8.86 4.19
CA ALA A 166 2.87 9.46 2.87
C ALA A 166 2.19 8.47 1.89
N GLY A 167 2.67 7.23 1.84
CA GLY A 167 2.09 6.20 0.98
C GLY A 167 0.67 5.77 1.38
N LEU A 168 0.37 5.73 2.69
CA LEU A 168 -0.97 5.42 3.19
C LEU A 168 -1.98 6.51 2.83
N VAL A 169 -1.60 7.79 3.01
CA VAL A 169 -2.43 8.94 2.61
C VAL A 169 -2.75 8.86 1.12
N LYS A 170 -1.74 8.61 0.28
CA LYS A 170 -1.94 8.41 -1.16
C LYS A 170 -2.92 7.26 -1.43
N ALA A 171 -2.72 6.09 -0.83
CA ALA A 171 -3.59 4.93 -1.05
C ALA A 171 -5.06 5.19 -0.67
N ILE A 172 -5.30 5.85 0.47
CA ILE A 172 -6.65 6.24 0.91
C ILE A 172 -7.25 7.29 -0.05
N ALA A 173 -6.45 8.26 -0.49
CA ALA A 173 -6.90 9.25 -1.47
C ALA A 173 -7.32 8.59 -2.79
N VAL A 174 -6.52 7.66 -3.32
CA VAL A 174 -6.88 6.89 -4.53
C VAL A 174 -8.17 6.11 -4.30
N MET A 175 -8.27 5.39 -3.18
CA MET A 175 -9.43 4.58 -2.83
C MET A 175 -10.73 5.38 -2.82
N ILE A 176 -10.71 6.57 -2.22
CA ILE A 176 -11.89 7.44 -2.10
C ILE A 176 -12.18 8.16 -3.42
N ALA A 177 -11.16 8.68 -4.11
CA ALA A 177 -11.37 9.51 -5.30
C ALA A 177 -11.77 8.71 -6.55
N THR A 178 -11.29 7.47 -6.67
CA THR A 178 -11.45 6.68 -7.91
C THR A 178 -12.89 6.52 -8.35
N PRO A 179 -13.86 6.12 -7.50
CA PRO A 179 -15.25 5.91 -7.94
C PRO A 179 -15.89 7.19 -8.49
N PHE A 180 -15.50 8.37 -7.97
CA PHE A 180 -16.02 9.66 -8.43
C PHE A 180 -15.37 10.10 -9.75
N LEU A 181 -14.11 9.77 -9.97
CA LEU A 181 -13.33 10.18 -11.15
C LEU A 181 -13.35 9.13 -12.27
N ALA A 182 -13.78 7.90 -12.01
CA ALA A 182 -13.69 6.77 -12.93
C ALA A 182 -14.27 7.05 -14.33
N LYS A 183 -15.45 7.70 -14.39
CA LYS A 183 -16.08 8.08 -15.66
C LYS A 183 -15.29 9.15 -16.40
N LEU A 184 -14.74 10.12 -15.68
CA LEU A 184 -13.97 11.23 -16.23
C LEU A 184 -12.67 10.73 -16.88
N ILE A 185 -11.99 9.77 -16.25
CA ILE A 185 -10.72 9.22 -16.72
C ILE A 185 -10.88 8.00 -17.65
N GLY A 186 -12.11 7.63 -18.01
CA GLY A 186 -12.37 6.51 -18.93
C GLY A 186 -12.00 5.13 -18.36
N LEU A 187 -12.14 4.94 -17.05
CA LEU A 187 -11.78 3.69 -16.35
C LEU A 187 -12.84 2.61 -16.58
N ASN A 188 -12.96 2.13 -17.82
CA ASN A 188 -14.03 1.23 -18.27
C ASN A 188 -13.55 -0.01 -19.03
N ASN A 189 -12.23 -0.21 -19.13
CA ASN A 189 -11.65 -1.33 -19.88
C ASN A 189 -10.31 -1.80 -19.26
N PRO A 190 -9.86 -3.02 -19.55
CA PRO A 190 -8.62 -3.59 -19.00
C PRO A 190 -7.37 -2.73 -19.24
N ARG A 191 -7.26 -2.10 -20.41
CA ARG A 191 -6.11 -1.25 -20.75
C ARG A 191 -6.08 0.02 -19.90
N ALA A 192 -7.21 0.69 -19.74
CA ALA A 192 -7.33 1.83 -18.84
C ALA A 192 -7.03 1.44 -17.39
N ALA A 193 -7.50 0.27 -16.93
CA ALA A 193 -7.21 -0.24 -15.59
C ALA A 193 -5.71 -0.52 -15.36
N MET A 194 -5.01 -1.06 -16.36
CA MET A 194 -3.55 -1.24 -16.31
C MET A 194 -2.79 0.09 -16.26
N ILE A 195 -3.20 1.07 -17.07
CA ILE A 195 -2.59 2.42 -17.02
C ILE A 195 -2.81 3.03 -15.64
N PHE A 196 -4.04 2.98 -15.14
CA PHE A 196 -4.42 3.50 -13.84
C PHE A 196 -3.63 2.86 -12.71
N GLY A 197 -3.51 1.53 -12.70
CA GLY A 197 -2.70 0.80 -11.71
C GLY A 197 -1.23 1.21 -11.76
N GLY A 198 -0.65 1.36 -12.95
CA GLY A 198 0.73 1.80 -13.10
C GLY A 198 0.98 3.28 -12.76
N LEU A 199 0.02 4.18 -13.00
CA LEU A 199 0.16 5.59 -12.65
C LEU A 199 -0.04 5.84 -11.16
N MET A 200 -1.07 5.22 -10.57
CA MET A 200 -1.38 5.42 -9.16
C MET A 200 -0.45 4.62 -8.25
N GLY A 201 -0.05 3.41 -8.64
CA GLY A 201 0.98 2.62 -7.97
C GLY A 201 0.62 2.06 -6.59
N THR A 202 -0.57 2.33 -6.07
CA THR A 202 -1.00 1.86 -4.73
C THR A 202 -1.83 0.59 -4.88
N ASN A 203 -1.36 -0.55 -4.37
CA ASN A 203 -2.10 -1.80 -4.45
C ASN A 203 -3.50 -1.69 -3.81
N SER A 204 -3.57 -1.34 -2.52
CA SER A 204 -4.84 -1.26 -1.79
C SER A 204 -5.79 -0.20 -2.35
N GLY A 205 -5.28 0.99 -2.69
CA GLY A 205 -6.11 2.05 -3.24
C GLY A 205 -6.63 1.77 -4.66
N VAL A 206 -5.80 1.17 -5.52
CA VAL A 206 -6.22 0.79 -6.88
C VAL A 206 -7.25 -0.32 -6.84
N MET A 207 -7.01 -1.38 -6.06
CA MET A 207 -7.93 -2.50 -5.94
C MET A 207 -9.28 -2.07 -5.37
N ALA A 208 -9.28 -1.31 -4.28
CA ALA A 208 -10.53 -0.84 -3.66
C ALA A 208 -11.26 0.17 -4.54
N GLY A 209 -10.54 1.10 -5.19
CA GLY A 209 -11.12 2.06 -6.11
C GLY A 209 -11.75 1.39 -7.35
N LEU A 210 -11.07 0.39 -7.91
CA LEU A 210 -11.61 -0.42 -9.02
C LEU A 210 -12.76 -1.30 -8.56
N ALA A 211 -12.70 -1.91 -7.37
CA ALA A 211 -13.80 -2.74 -6.85
C ALA A 211 -15.09 -1.94 -6.67
N ALA A 212 -14.98 -0.68 -6.22
CA ALA A 212 -16.11 0.24 -6.12
C ALA A 212 -16.56 0.82 -7.47
N THR A 213 -15.78 0.64 -8.55
CA THR A 213 -16.10 1.13 -9.90
C THR A 213 -16.61 0.00 -10.81
N ASP A 214 -15.76 -0.99 -11.09
CA ASP A 214 -16.06 -2.22 -11.81
C ASP A 214 -15.13 -3.34 -11.31
N PRO A 215 -15.65 -4.32 -10.54
CA PRO A 215 -14.87 -5.44 -10.01
C PRO A 215 -14.12 -6.24 -11.08
N LYS A 216 -14.58 -6.27 -12.33
CA LYS A 216 -13.93 -7.02 -13.43
C LYS A 216 -12.59 -6.40 -13.83
N LEU A 217 -12.37 -5.12 -13.51
CA LEU A 217 -11.15 -4.39 -13.83
C LEU A 217 -10.05 -4.58 -12.76
N VAL A 218 -10.42 -5.05 -11.56
CA VAL A 218 -9.53 -5.17 -10.40
C VAL A 218 -8.24 -5.95 -10.72
N PRO A 219 -8.27 -7.15 -11.35
CA PRO A 219 -7.05 -7.90 -11.59
C PRO A 219 -6.02 -7.14 -12.45
N TYR A 220 -6.50 -6.39 -13.44
CA TYR A 220 -5.65 -5.65 -14.38
C TYR A 220 -4.92 -4.47 -13.73
N GLY A 221 -5.64 -3.69 -12.92
CA GLY A 221 -5.03 -2.61 -12.15
C GLY A 221 -4.16 -3.11 -11.01
N ALA A 222 -4.58 -4.19 -10.34
CA ALA A 222 -3.82 -4.78 -9.24
C ALA A 222 -2.46 -5.32 -9.69
N MET A 223 -2.41 -5.98 -10.84
CA MET A 223 -1.16 -6.51 -11.39
C MET A 223 -0.16 -5.38 -11.72
N THR A 224 -0.62 -4.31 -12.37
CA THR A 224 0.26 -3.18 -12.69
C THR A 224 0.71 -2.44 -11.43
N ALA A 225 -0.18 -2.14 -10.49
CA ALA A 225 0.19 -1.54 -9.20
C ALA A 225 1.18 -2.42 -8.39
N THR A 226 1.11 -3.73 -8.56
CA THR A 226 2.06 -4.68 -7.97
C THR A 226 3.44 -4.54 -8.60
N PHE A 227 3.52 -4.55 -9.93
CA PHE A 227 4.78 -4.32 -10.63
C PHE A 227 5.37 -2.96 -10.29
N TYR A 228 4.52 -1.94 -10.08
CA TYR A 228 4.94 -0.62 -9.64
C TYR A 228 5.69 -0.70 -8.31
N THR A 229 5.11 -1.40 -7.34
CA THR A 229 5.72 -1.59 -6.03
C THR A 229 7.04 -2.34 -6.13
N GLY A 230 7.07 -3.46 -6.88
CA GLY A 230 8.30 -4.23 -7.07
C GLY A 230 9.41 -3.44 -7.75
N LEU A 231 9.07 -2.71 -8.81
CA LEU A 231 10.01 -1.84 -9.52
C LEU A 231 10.48 -0.68 -8.63
N GLY A 232 9.60 -0.12 -7.80
CA GLY A 232 9.96 0.90 -6.82
C GLY A 232 10.94 0.40 -5.77
N CYS A 233 10.73 -0.82 -5.26
CA CYS A 233 11.66 -1.45 -4.31
C CYS A 233 13.04 -1.69 -4.93
N LEU A 234 13.11 -1.92 -6.25
CA LEU A 234 14.38 -2.03 -6.97
C LEU A 234 15.03 -0.66 -7.20
N LEU A 235 14.28 0.30 -7.75
CA LEU A 235 14.79 1.59 -8.19
C LEU A 235 15.03 2.59 -7.05
N GLY A 236 14.26 2.49 -5.97
CA GLY A 236 14.35 3.36 -4.79
C GLY A 236 15.76 3.41 -4.19
N PRO A 237 16.30 2.29 -3.68
CA PRO A 237 17.63 2.27 -3.09
C PRO A 237 18.77 2.34 -4.13
N SER A 238 18.47 2.26 -5.43
CA SER A 238 19.46 2.26 -6.50
C SER A 238 19.42 3.58 -7.30
N VAL A 239 18.70 3.61 -8.41
CA VAL A 239 18.66 4.73 -9.36
C VAL A 239 18.17 6.01 -8.69
N MET A 240 17.08 5.95 -7.93
CA MET A 240 16.51 7.13 -7.28
C MET A 240 17.45 7.70 -6.22
N PHE A 241 18.10 6.84 -5.44
CA PHE A 241 19.12 7.27 -4.48
C PHE A 241 20.33 7.90 -5.17
N MET A 242 20.82 7.33 -6.27
CA MET A 242 21.92 7.92 -7.04
C MET A 242 21.56 9.29 -7.61
N ILE A 243 20.32 9.47 -8.09
CA ILE A 243 19.81 10.76 -8.54
C ILE A 243 19.78 11.75 -7.36
N ALA A 244 19.22 11.37 -6.21
CA ALA A 244 19.17 12.24 -5.04
C ALA A 244 20.57 12.64 -4.56
N ARG A 245 21.53 11.70 -4.54
CA ARG A 245 22.93 11.95 -4.17
C ARG A 245 23.67 12.85 -5.15
N ALA A 246 23.24 12.92 -6.40
CA ALA A 246 23.79 13.86 -7.37
C ALA A 246 23.22 15.28 -7.21
N LEU A 247 22.03 15.41 -6.62
CA LEU A 247 21.32 16.67 -6.42
C LEU A 247 21.59 17.32 -5.05
N PHE A 248 21.95 16.53 -4.03
CA PHE A 248 22.18 16.96 -2.65
C PHE A 248 23.47 16.34 -2.10
#